data_AF-A0A839JG38-F1
#
_entry.id   AF-A0A839JG38-F1
#
_cell.length_a   1.000
_cell.length_b   1.000
_cell.length_c   1.000
_cell.angle_alpha   90.00
_cell.angle_beta   90.00
_cell.angle_gamma   90.00
#
_symmetry.space_group_name_H-M   'P 1'
#
loop_
_entity.id
_entity.type
_entity.pdbx_description
1 polymer ?
#
loop_
_entity_poly.entity_id
_entity_poly.type
_entity_poly.pdbx_seq_one_letter_code
_entity_poly.pdbx_strand_id
1 'polypeptide(L)'
;MDPTDFLVSVIVSVPALVVGFHGNADGLPEEFVREPRFNCCQWTIRNGIPTVLEPTDPEDVAAPPHPGLELGRLLLLASGQQIDRVIDGVGPIVEDLADQLTFQMQVPVRVVSIDVSGSSPDGSGQVRTVAYAGAEGFVMGKFRGPIPNFQWSSTASNRPMLAGLVGPLGARERKALFWYSKSLVAASMIDQFVALWVALETLIPRFEFGLELAGKPLRLGCGHELPTCPACAASTARPTGGDKAKAFLTDRGGMTVEYARKAWQIRQLLHGHDIFIEDQLEDLGATLPALRAAIITLIRAATDWQLPVPQMTRIDGPILGALMALSGTRSLTEADAAMIERLRVLRQAPAHSPVRPTTGL
;
A
#
# COMPACT_ATOMS: atom_id res chain seq x y z
N MET A 1 33.72 -4.21 16.29
CA MET A 1 33.49 -5.12 15.16
C MET A 1 32.88 -4.29 14.05
N ASP A 2 33.48 -4.33 12.87
CA ASP A 2 32.94 -3.64 11.71
C ASP A 2 31.59 -4.26 11.32
N PRO A 3 30.62 -3.45 10.87
CA PRO A 3 29.32 -3.96 10.46
C PRO A 3 29.48 -4.87 9.24
N THR A 4 28.84 -6.04 9.30
CA THR A 4 28.75 -7.00 8.20
C THR A 4 27.57 -6.63 7.30
N ASP A 5 27.72 -6.80 5.99
CA ASP A 5 26.60 -6.72 5.05
C ASP A 5 25.78 -8.01 5.03
N PHE A 6 24.47 -7.87 5.13
CA PHE A 6 23.48 -8.92 5.01
C PHE A 6 22.59 -8.64 3.79
N LEU A 7 22.46 -9.63 2.92
CA LEU A 7 21.46 -9.68 1.88
C LEU A 7 20.12 -10.07 2.50
N VAL A 8 19.11 -9.23 2.35
CA VAL A 8 17.73 -9.57 2.68
C VAL A 8 16.99 -9.80 1.37
N SER A 9 16.54 -11.03 1.14
CA SER A 9 15.71 -11.42 0.00
C SER A 9 14.28 -11.63 0.46
N VAL A 10 13.36 -10.82 -0.05
CA VAL A 10 11.94 -10.90 0.27
C VAL A 10 11.19 -11.34 -0.97
N ILE A 11 10.56 -12.51 -0.90
CA ILE A 11 9.66 -12.96 -1.96
C ILE A 11 8.31 -12.31 -1.73
N VAL A 12 7.81 -11.61 -2.75
CA VAL A 12 6.48 -11.01 -2.76
C VAL A 12 5.61 -11.65 -3.83
N SER A 13 4.29 -11.63 -3.61
CA SER A 13 3.31 -12.08 -4.58
C SER A 13 2.21 -11.06 -4.80
N VAL A 14 1.68 -11.03 -6.03
CA VAL A 14 0.55 -10.21 -6.45
C VAL A 14 -0.39 -11.02 -7.35
N PRO A 15 -1.69 -10.70 -7.42
CA PRO A 15 -2.57 -11.28 -8.43
C PRO A 15 -2.06 -10.98 -9.85
N ALA A 16 -1.96 -12.02 -10.68
CA ALA A 16 -1.59 -11.90 -12.07
C ALA A 16 -2.56 -10.97 -12.82
N LEU A 17 -2.02 -10.10 -13.67
CA LEU A 17 -2.84 -9.19 -14.47
C LEU A 17 -3.44 -9.95 -15.65
N VAL A 18 -4.76 -10.13 -15.66
CA VAL A 18 -5.49 -10.64 -16.83
C VAL A 18 -5.80 -9.45 -17.75
N VAL A 19 -5.23 -9.45 -18.95
CA VAL A 19 -5.39 -8.37 -19.95
C VAL A 19 -6.36 -8.73 -21.07
N GLY A 20 -6.73 -9.99 -21.18
CA GLY A 20 -7.67 -10.47 -22.19
C GLY A 20 -8.04 -11.93 -22.00
N PHE A 21 -8.88 -12.43 -22.89
CA PHE A 21 -9.18 -13.85 -22.98
C PHE A 21 -9.34 -14.27 -24.44
N HIS A 22 -9.02 -15.53 -24.72
CA HIS A 22 -9.40 -16.21 -25.95
C HIS A 22 -10.73 -16.93 -25.69
N GLY A 23 -11.77 -16.51 -26.41
CA GLY A 23 -13.10 -17.11 -26.31
C GLY A 23 -13.21 -18.36 -27.18
N ASN A 24 -13.98 -19.33 -26.71
CA ASN A 24 -14.39 -20.48 -27.52
C ASN A 24 -15.53 -20.12 -28.48
N ALA A 25 -16.00 -21.10 -29.26
CA ALA A 25 -17.11 -20.92 -30.21
C ALA A 25 -18.42 -20.44 -29.54
N ASP A 26 -18.58 -20.69 -28.24
CA ASP A 26 -19.74 -20.27 -27.43
C ASP A 26 -19.51 -18.90 -26.74
N GLY A 27 -18.37 -18.25 -26.98
CA GLY A 27 -18.02 -16.95 -26.38
C GLY A 27 -17.55 -17.01 -24.93
N LEU A 28 -17.30 -18.21 -24.38
CA LEU A 28 -16.75 -18.39 -23.04
C LEU A 28 -15.21 -18.33 -23.07
N PRO A 29 -14.56 -17.71 -22.09
CA PRO A 29 -13.10 -17.65 -22.02
C PRO A 29 -12.50 -19.05 -21.82
N GLU A 30 -11.74 -19.52 -22.81
CA GLU A 30 -10.95 -20.77 -22.76
C GLU A 30 -9.57 -20.53 -22.17
N GLU A 31 -8.95 -19.39 -22.48
CA GLU A 31 -7.62 -19.02 -21.98
C GLU A 31 -7.59 -17.55 -21.61
N PHE A 32 -7.01 -17.22 -20.46
CA PHE A 32 -6.79 -15.85 -20.04
C PHE A 32 -5.39 -15.40 -20.44
N VAL A 33 -5.29 -14.34 -21.23
CA VAL A 33 -4.00 -13.71 -21.53
C VAL A 33 -3.54 -12.92 -20.31
N ARG A 34 -2.36 -13.26 -19.80
CA ARG A 34 -1.77 -12.63 -18.63
C ARG A 34 -0.56 -11.80 -19.04
N GLU A 35 -0.48 -10.57 -18.54
CA GLU A 35 0.75 -9.78 -18.63
C GLU A 35 1.49 -9.80 -17.29
N PRO A 36 2.81 -10.07 -17.28
CA PRO A 36 3.59 -10.00 -16.06
C PRO A 36 3.69 -8.54 -15.58
N ARG A 37 3.36 -8.32 -14.31
CA ARG A 37 3.59 -7.07 -13.58
C ARG A 37 5.07 -6.87 -13.28
N PHE A 38 5.79 -7.93 -12.91
CA PHE A 38 7.24 -7.94 -12.69
C PHE A 38 7.94 -8.38 -13.98
N ASN A 39 8.19 -7.44 -14.89
CA ASN A 39 8.75 -7.76 -16.20
C ASN A 39 10.19 -7.28 -16.41
N CYS A 40 10.77 -6.57 -15.45
CA CYS A 40 12.15 -6.11 -15.51
C CYS A 40 12.76 -5.94 -14.12
N CYS A 41 14.08 -6.03 -14.05
CA CYS A 41 14.85 -5.66 -12.87
C CYS A 41 14.80 -4.13 -12.70
N GLN A 42 14.38 -3.68 -11.53
CA GLN A 42 14.38 -2.28 -11.10
C GLN A 42 15.24 -2.14 -9.86
N TRP A 43 15.81 -0.96 -9.63
CA TRP A 43 16.59 -0.72 -8.42
C TRP A 43 16.46 0.73 -7.95
N THR A 44 16.70 0.95 -6.66
CA THR A 44 16.73 2.26 -6.00
C THR A 44 17.61 2.21 -4.76
N ILE A 45 17.94 3.37 -4.18
CA ILE A 45 18.62 3.47 -2.88
C ILE A 45 17.69 4.20 -1.92
N ARG A 46 17.33 3.55 -0.82
CA ARG A 46 16.37 4.10 0.15
C ARG A 46 16.97 4.11 1.54
N ASN A 47 17.08 5.29 2.16
CA ASN A 47 17.74 5.45 3.46
C ASN A 47 19.16 4.83 3.49
N GLY A 48 19.89 4.93 2.37
CA GLY A 48 21.21 4.31 2.22
C GLY A 48 21.22 2.80 1.99
N ILE A 49 20.04 2.17 1.87
CA ILE A 49 19.89 0.73 1.59
C ILE A 49 19.57 0.54 0.11
N PRO A 50 20.49 -0.04 -0.68
CA PRO A 50 20.21 -0.50 -2.03
C PRO A 50 19.06 -1.50 -2.01
N THR A 51 18.07 -1.29 -2.88
CA THR A 51 16.89 -2.14 -3.04
C THR A 51 16.72 -2.49 -4.51
N VAL A 52 16.55 -3.77 -4.83
CA VAL A 52 16.27 -4.28 -6.18
C VAL A 52 14.92 -5.00 -6.17
N LEU A 53 14.14 -4.83 -7.23
CA LEU A 53 12.93 -5.61 -7.51
C LEU A 53 13.12 -6.33 -8.83
N GLU A 54 12.98 -7.65 -8.84
CA GLU A 54 13.11 -8.47 -10.04
C GLU A 54 12.03 -9.57 -10.08
N PRO A 55 11.64 -10.07 -11.27
CA PRO A 55 10.84 -11.29 -11.36
C PRO A 55 11.55 -12.48 -10.70
N THR A 56 10.78 -13.43 -10.17
CA THR A 56 11.32 -14.68 -9.63
C THR A 56 10.45 -15.84 -10.07
N ASP A 57 11.09 -16.97 -10.37
CA ASP A 57 10.37 -18.16 -10.79
C ASP A 57 9.74 -18.88 -9.58
N PRO A 58 8.55 -19.49 -9.74
CA PRO A 58 7.92 -20.29 -8.68
C PRO A 58 8.79 -21.42 -8.15
N GLU A 59 9.65 -21.98 -9.01
CA GLU A 59 10.55 -23.09 -8.65
C GLU A 59 11.64 -22.65 -7.66
N ASP A 60 11.94 -21.35 -7.59
CA ASP A 60 12.92 -20.79 -6.65
C ASP A 60 12.34 -20.57 -5.24
N VAL A 61 11.05 -20.82 -5.04
CA VAL A 61 10.36 -20.56 -3.77
C VAL A 61 9.99 -21.88 -3.10
N ALA A 62 10.40 -22.04 -1.85
CA ALA A 62 10.20 -23.28 -1.08
C ALA A 62 8.72 -23.70 -0.94
N ALA A 63 7.78 -22.76 -1.10
CA ALA A 63 6.34 -23.02 -1.18
C ALA A 63 5.82 -22.50 -2.53
N PRO A 64 5.29 -23.38 -3.41
CA PRO A 64 4.76 -22.94 -4.69
C PRO A 64 3.57 -22.00 -4.47
N PRO A 65 3.52 -20.85 -5.17
CA PRO A 65 2.43 -19.90 -5.01
C PRO A 65 1.12 -20.47 -5.54
N HIS A 66 0.00 -19.93 -5.07
CA HIS A 66 -1.29 -20.28 -5.65
C HIS A 66 -1.36 -20.01 -7.16
N PRO A 67 -2.11 -20.85 -7.91
CA PRO A 67 -2.42 -20.59 -9.30
C PRO A 67 -3.04 -19.19 -9.47
N GLY A 68 -2.44 -18.35 -10.31
CA GLY A 68 -2.92 -16.99 -10.55
C GLY A 68 -2.19 -15.90 -9.76
N LEU A 69 -1.18 -16.25 -8.98
CA LEU A 69 -0.24 -15.29 -8.41
C LEU A 69 1.02 -15.17 -9.27
N GLU A 70 1.54 -13.96 -9.34
CA GLU A 70 2.83 -13.64 -9.92
C GLU A 70 3.81 -13.29 -8.80
N LEU A 71 5.06 -13.75 -8.93
CA LEU A 71 6.08 -13.57 -7.91
C LEU A 71 7.12 -12.52 -8.33
N GLY A 72 7.50 -11.70 -7.35
CA GLY A 72 8.64 -10.81 -7.45
C GLY A 72 9.59 -11.03 -6.27
N ARG A 73 10.84 -10.65 -6.43
CA ARG A 73 11.87 -10.69 -5.40
C ARG A 73 12.36 -9.29 -5.10
N LEU A 74 12.23 -8.87 -3.85
CA LEU A 74 12.78 -7.64 -3.30
C LEU A 74 14.09 -7.96 -2.59
N LEU A 75 15.21 -7.45 -3.11
CA LEU A 75 16.54 -7.65 -2.53
C LEU A 75 17.01 -6.37 -1.87
N LEU A 76 17.40 -6.43 -0.60
CA LEU A 76 17.93 -5.30 0.15
C LEU A 76 19.33 -5.63 0.67
N LEU A 77 20.24 -4.66 0.66
CA LEU A 77 21.54 -4.79 1.31
C LEU A 77 21.59 -3.98 2.60
N ALA A 78 21.36 -4.66 3.71
CA ALA A 78 21.40 -4.09 5.05
C ALA A 78 22.78 -4.35 5.70
N SER A 79 23.17 -3.52 6.67
CA SER A 79 24.42 -3.71 7.40
C SER A 79 24.14 -3.78 8.90
N GLY A 80 24.78 -4.73 9.60
CA GLY A 80 24.56 -4.95 11.02
C GLY A 80 25.63 -5.81 11.67
N GLN A 81 25.56 -5.97 12.99
CA GLN A 81 26.47 -6.85 13.73
C GLN A 81 25.89 -8.25 13.95
N GLN A 82 24.56 -8.38 13.91
CA GLN A 82 23.84 -9.63 14.17
C GLN A 82 22.62 -9.70 13.24
N ILE A 83 22.34 -10.90 12.76
CA ILE A 83 21.22 -11.16 11.84
C ILE A 83 19.86 -10.76 12.43
N ASP A 84 19.63 -10.99 13.72
CA ASP A 84 18.37 -10.65 14.38
C ASP A 84 18.13 -9.13 14.40
N ARG A 85 19.20 -8.34 14.62
CA ARG A 85 19.14 -6.89 14.55
C ARG A 85 18.87 -6.38 13.14
N VAL A 86 19.36 -7.10 12.12
CA VAL A 86 19.07 -6.78 10.71
C VAL A 86 17.62 -7.08 10.38
N ILE A 87 17.09 -8.22 10.81
CA ILE A 87 15.67 -8.58 10.62
C ILE A 87 14.77 -7.50 11.24
N ASP A 88 15.02 -7.14 12.50
CA ASP A 88 14.25 -6.10 13.21
C ASP A 88 14.33 -4.73 12.50
N GLY A 89 15.51 -4.39 11.96
CA GLY A 89 15.73 -3.13 11.26
C GLY A 89 15.11 -3.07 9.86
N VAL A 90 15.04 -4.21 9.17
CA VAL A 90 14.56 -4.29 7.78
C VAL A 90 13.04 -4.50 7.70
N GLY A 91 12.41 -5.09 8.73
CA GLY A 91 10.96 -5.27 8.79
C GLY A 91 10.15 -4.02 8.44
N PRO A 92 10.37 -2.86 9.11
CA PRO A 92 9.67 -1.62 8.79
C PRO A 92 9.90 -1.11 7.35
N ILE A 93 11.05 -1.42 6.75
CA ILE A 93 11.37 -1.03 5.37
C ILE A 93 10.60 -1.90 4.39
N VAL A 94 10.53 -3.21 4.65
CA VAL A 94 9.79 -4.18 3.84
C VAL A 94 8.30 -3.89 3.89
N GLU A 95 7.73 -3.62 5.06
CA GLU A 95 6.33 -3.22 5.21
C GLU A 95 6.02 -1.96 4.40
N ASP A 96 6.86 -0.93 4.53
CA ASP A 96 6.67 0.33 3.84
C ASP A 96 6.83 0.18 2.31
N LEU A 97 7.75 -0.68 1.84
CA LEU A 97 7.87 -1.01 0.41
C LEU A 97 6.64 -1.77 -0.09
N ALA A 98 6.14 -2.75 0.66
CA ALA A 98 4.96 -3.52 0.31
C ALA A 98 3.70 -2.62 0.23
N ASP A 99 3.53 -1.68 1.16
CA ASP A 99 2.43 -0.72 1.15
C ASP A 99 2.50 0.22 -0.06
N GLN A 100 3.68 0.71 -0.41
CA GLN A 100 3.85 1.57 -1.58
C GLN A 100 3.62 0.81 -2.89
N LEU A 101 4.12 -0.41 -3.01
CA LEU A 101 3.88 -1.27 -4.17
C LEU A 101 2.39 -1.62 -4.30
N THR A 102 1.74 -1.90 -3.17
CA THR A 102 0.28 -2.11 -3.08
C THR A 102 -0.48 -0.89 -3.57
N PHE A 103 -0.07 0.31 -3.14
CA PHE A 103 -0.65 1.57 -3.58
C PHE A 103 -0.44 1.80 -5.08
N GLN A 104 0.76 1.53 -5.62
CA GLN A 104 1.04 1.69 -7.04
C GLN A 104 0.20 0.75 -7.92
N MET A 105 0.14 -0.52 -7.55
CA MET A 105 -0.51 -1.54 -8.38
C MET A 105 -2.01 -1.67 -8.12
N GLN A 106 -2.50 -1.06 -7.03
CA GLN A 106 -3.90 -1.15 -6.57
C GLN A 106 -4.35 -2.59 -6.30
N VAL A 107 -3.38 -3.47 -6.04
CA VAL A 107 -3.59 -4.85 -5.65
C VAL A 107 -2.77 -5.14 -4.41
N PRO A 108 -3.25 -6.00 -3.51
CA PRO A 108 -2.51 -6.33 -2.32
C PRO A 108 -1.20 -7.06 -2.64
N VAL A 109 -0.07 -6.50 -2.20
CA VAL A 109 1.23 -7.18 -2.22
C VAL A 109 1.36 -8.04 -0.96
N ARG A 110 1.66 -9.32 -1.15
CA ARG A 110 1.85 -10.27 -0.03
C ARG A 110 3.32 -10.60 0.09
N VAL A 111 3.85 -10.59 1.31
CA VAL A 111 5.18 -11.14 1.61
C VAL A 111 5.03 -12.65 1.82
N VAL A 112 5.73 -13.44 1.01
CA VAL A 112 5.71 -14.92 1.03
C VAL A 112 6.83 -15.45 1.95
N SER A 113 8.04 -14.94 1.77
CA SER A 113 9.19 -15.29 2.61
C SER A 113 10.16 -14.11 2.75
N ILE A 114 10.94 -14.13 3.83
CA ILE A 114 12.08 -13.25 4.05
C ILE A 114 13.29 -14.13 4.36
N ASP A 115 14.29 -14.10 3.50
CA ASP A 115 15.59 -14.73 3.70
C ASP A 115 16.61 -13.66 4.05
N VAL A 116 17.36 -13.85 5.13
CA VAL A 116 18.49 -12.98 5.49
C VAL A 116 19.77 -13.80 5.42
N SER A 117 20.66 -13.42 4.51
CA SER A 117 21.91 -14.10 4.20
C SER A 117 23.08 -13.19 4.52
N GLY A 118 24.05 -13.65 5.31
CA GLY A 118 25.25 -12.87 5.61
C GLY A 118 26.45 -13.77 5.89
N SER A 119 27.65 -13.20 5.76
CA SER A 119 28.89 -13.84 6.20
C SER A 119 29.13 -13.47 7.66
N SER A 120 29.13 -14.41 8.61
CA SER A 120 29.52 -14.02 9.97
C SER A 120 31.01 -13.64 10.02
N PRO A 121 31.43 -12.84 11.02
CA PRO A 121 32.83 -12.41 11.17
C PRO A 121 33.86 -13.55 11.21
N ASP A 122 33.44 -14.77 11.53
CA ASP A 122 34.26 -15.98 11.56
C ASP A 122 34.39 -16.70 10.19
N GLY A 123 33.80 -16.13 9.13
CA GLY A 123 33.85 -16.68 7.77
C GLY A 123 32.83 -17.79 7.50
N SER A 124 32.01 -18.20 8.48
CA SER A 124 30.91 -19.13 8.23
C SER A 124 29.71 -18.37 7.64
N GLY A 125 29.37 -18.63 6.38
CA GLY A 125 28.19 -18.04 5.76
C GLY A 125 26.92 -18.66 6.34
N GLN A 126 26.06 -17.88 7.01
CA GLN A 126 24.77 -18.35 7.52
C GLN A 126 23.62 -17.57 6.89
N VAL A 127 22.62 -18.30 6.43
CA VAL A 127 21.33 -17.76 5.98
C VAL A 127 20.29 -18.14 7.03
N ARG A 128 19.49 -17.17 7.48
CA ARG A 128 18.24 -17.44 8.21
C ARG A 128 17.06 -17.15 7.31
N THR A 129 16.27 -18.17 7.05
CA THR A 129 15.00 -18.07 6.35
C THR A 129 13.89 -17.92 7.37
N VAL A 130 13.08 -16.88 7.22
CA VAL A 130 11.79 -16.71 7.88
C VAL A 130 10.73 -16.88 6.79
N ALA A 131 10.19 -18.09 6.67
CA ALA A 131 9.07 -18.37 5.76
C ALA A 131 7.76 -18.07 6.49
N TYR A 132 6.90 -17.26 5.88
CA TYR A 132 5.57 -16.99 6.43
C TYR A 132 4.58 -17.99 5.83
N ALA A 133 4.15 -18.97 6.64
CA ALA A 133 3.12 -19.90 6.25
C ALA A 133 1.74 -19.36 6.67
N GLY A 134 0.82 -19.25 5.72
CA GLY A 134 -0.62 -19.28 6.01
C GLY A 134 -1.34 -17.93 6.02
N ALA A 135 -2.14 -17.70 4.98
CA ALA A 135 -3.59 -17.62 5.09
C ALA A 135 -4.19 -17.62 3.68
N GLU A 136 -3.77 -18.60 2.89
CA GLU A 136 -4.19 -18.69 1.52
C GLU A 136 -5.39 -19.64 1.45
N GLY A 137 -6.58 -19.06 1.42
CA GLY A 137 -7.78 -19.87 1.21
C GLY A 137 -9.06 -19.27 1.72
N PHE A 138 -9.42 -18.04 1.35
CA PHE A 138 -10.83 -17.64 1.31
C PHE A 138 -11.03 -16.51 0.28
N VAL A 139 -11.33 -16.86 -0.96
CA VAL A 139 -11.86 -15.89 -1.94
C VAL A 139 -13.35 -15.71 -1.63
N MET A 140 -13.73 -14.63 -0.97
CA MET A 140 -15.13 -14.20 -0.91
C MET A 140 -15.33 -13.03 -1.87
N GLY A 141 -15.88 -13.30 -3.05
CA GLY A 141 -16.34 -12.26 -3.96
C GLY A 141 -17.52 -11.52 -3.34
N LYS A 142 -17.32 -10.28 -2.88
CA LYS A 142 -18.39 -9.43 -2.30
C LYS A 142 -18.79 -8.22 -3.15
N PHE A 143 -18.33 -8.12 -4.39
CA PHE A 143 -18.81 -7.07 -5.29
C PHE A 143 -20.00 -7.59 -6.13
N ARG A 144 -21.20 -7.17 -5.73
CA ARG A 144 -22.36 -7.01 -6.63
C ARG A 144 -22.74 -5.53 -6.61
N GLY A 145 -22.45 -4.85 -7.71
CA GLY A 145 -22.83 -3.46 -7.95
C GLY A 145 -22.27 -3.00 -9.29
N PRO A 146 -23.00 -2.15 -10.04
CA PRO A 146 -22.47 -1.58 -11.27
C PRO A 146 -21.22 -0.76 -10.95
N ILE A 147 -20.17 -0.93 -11.76
CA ILE A 147 -19.02 -0.02 -11.75
C ILE A 147 -19.59 1.37 -12.08
N PRO A 148 -19.44 2.39 -11.22
CA PRO A 148 -19.94 3.72 -11.56
C PRO A 148 -19.25 4.19 -12.85
N ASN A 149 -20.01 4.82 -13.75
CA ASN A 149 -19.51 5.42 -14.99
C ASN A 149 -18.52 6.55 -14.68
N PHE A 150 -17.28 6.20 -14.42
CA PHE A 150 -16.16 7.13 -14.41
C PHE A 150 -15.34 6.86 -15.67
N GLN A 151 -15.25 7.85 -16.55
CA GLN A 151 -14.30 7.83 -17.67
C GLN A 151 -12.88 7.97 -17.11
N TRP A 152 -12.26 6.86 -16.72
CA TRP A 152 -10.85 6.84 -16.36
C TRP A 152 -10.00 6.58 -17.61
N SER A 153 -9.22 7.58 -18.00
CA SER A 153 -8.35 7.54 -19.16
C SER A 153 -7.23 6.51 -19.02
N SER A 154 -6.86 5.94 -20.16
CA SER A 154 -6.00 4.79 -20.46
C SER A 154 -4.51 4.93 -20.13
N THR A 155 -4.13 5.50 -18.99
CA THR A 155 -2.70 5.62 -18.59
C THR A 155 -2.50 5.24 -17.12
N ALA A 156 -2.78 3.98 -16.79
CA ALA A 156 -2.40 3.39 -15.51
C ALA A 156 -1.12 2.57 -15.64
N SER A 157 -0.25 2.63 -14.63
CA SER A 157 0.83 1.66 -14.50
C SER A 157 0.34 0.46 -13.71
N ASN A 158 -0.02 -0.62 -14.39
CA ASN A 158 -0.20 -1.93 -13.74
C ASN A 158 1.13 -2.57 -13.31
N ARG A 159 2.25 -1.87 -13.56
CA ARG A 159 3.61 -2.30 -13.27
C ARG A 159 4.16 -1.52 -12.07
N PRO A 160 4.87 -2.19 -11.15
CA PRO A 160 5.54 -1.52 -10.06
C PRO A 160 6.66 -0.62 -10.61
N MET A 161 6.91 0.49 -9.95
CA MET A 161 7.98 1.44 -10.26
C MET A 161 8.74 1.78 -8.98
N LEU A 162 9.86 1.10 -8.73
CA LEU A 162 10.75 1.41 -7.60
C LEU A 162 11.31 2.84 -7.69
N ALA A 163 11.61 3.32 -8.89
CA ALA A 163 12.12 4.68 -9.10
C ALA A 163 11.09 5.77 -8.76
N GLY A 164 9.80 5.43 -8.75
CA GLY A 164 8.71 6.33 -8.34
C GLY A 164 8.51 6.39 -6.82
N LEU A 165 9.22 5.56 -6.05
CA LEU A 165 9.22 5.56 -4.58
C LEU A 165 10.18 6.64 -4.08
N VAL A 166 9.68 7.87 -3.96
CA VAL A 166 10.50 9.02 -3.56
C VAL A 166 10.69 9.03 -2.04
N GLY A 167 11.92 8.75 -1.59
CA GLY A 167 12.39 9.02 -0.23
C GLY A 167 11.74 8.24 0.93
N PRO A 168 12.20 8.47 2.17
CA PRO A 168 11.49 8.04 3.36
C PRO A 168 10.19 8.83 3.50
N LEU A 169 9.08 8.12 3.63
CA LEU A 169 7.79 8.73 3.95
C LEU A 169 7.81 9.33 5.36
N GLY A 170 6.99 10.34 5.62
CA GLY A 170 6.72 10.75 7.00
C GLY A 170 5.89 9.70 7.74
N ALA A 171 5.86 9.77 9.07
CA ALA A 171 5.11 8.82 9.89
C ALA A 171 3.60 8.83 9.60
N ARG A 172 3.06 9.98 9.18
CA ARG A 172 1.64 10.13 8.82
C ARG A 172 1.34 9.50 7.48
N GLU A 173 2.17 9.74 6.48
CA GLU A 173 2.04 9.21 5.14
C GLU A 173 2.13 7.68 5.16
N ARG A 174 3.09 7.12 5.91
CA ARG A 174 3.18 5.67 6.16
C ARG A 174 1.91 5.12 6.80
N LYS A 175 1.42 5.77 7.85
CA LYS A 175 0.20 5.32 8.54
C LYS A 175 -1.02 5.38 7.61
N ALA A 176 -1.15 6.43 6.79
CA ALA A 176 -2.22 6.54 5.82
C ALA A 176 -2.15 5.44 4.74
N LEU A 177 -0.96 5.15 4.22
CA LEU A 177 -0.71 4.06 3.27
C LEU A 177 -1.01 2.69 3.87
N PHE A 178 -0.57 2.44 5.11
CA PHE A 178 -0.89 1.21 5.82
C PHE A 178 -2.40 0.98 5.91
N TRP A 179 -3.17 1.98 6.35
CA TRP A 179 -4.63 1.87 6.42
C TRP A 179 -5.28 1.74 5.05
N TYR A 180 -4.73 2.43 4.05
CA TYR A 180 -5.15 2.25 2.68
C TYR A 180 -4.93 0.82 2.18
N SER A 181 -3.75 0.22 2.38
CA SER A 181 -3.46 -1.18 2.05
C SER A 181 -4.40 -2.13 2.78
N LYS A 182 -4.68 -1.88 4.07
CA LYS A 182 -5.67 -2.63 4.86
C LYS A 182 -7.06 -2.61 4.21
N SER A 183 -7.43 -1.49 3.58
CA SER A 183 -8.72 -1.38 2.89
C SER A 183 -8.82 -2.24 1.63
N LEU A 184 -7.70 -2.59 0.99
CA LEU A 184 -7.72 -3.41 -0.22
C LEU A 184 -7.95 -4.88 0.10
N VAL A 185 -7.64 -5.29 1.33
CA VAL A 185 -7.63 -6.69 1.77
C VAL A 185 -8.78 -7.02 2.71
N ALA A 186 -9.53 -6.01 3.13
CA ALA A 186 -10.64 -6.15 4.05
C ALA A 186 -11.77 -6.99 3.43
N ALA A 187 -12.20 -8.01 4.16
CA ALA A 187 -13.16 -9.01 3.70
C ALA A 187 -14.62 -8.51 3.68
N SER A 188 -14.91 -7.33 4.22
CA SER A 188 -16.24 -6.71 4.21
C SER A 188 -16.14 -5.25 3.74
N MET A 189 -17.16 -4.76 3.04
CA MET A 189 -17.19 -3.36 2.58
C MET A 189 -17.12 -2.36 3.75
N ILE A 190 -17.66 -2.75 4.91
CA ILE A 190 -17.61 -1.94 6.13
C ILE A 190 -16.15 -1.81 6.59
N ASP A 191 -15.40 -2.91 6.66
CA ASP A 191 -13.98 -2.85 7.05
C ASP A 191 -13.15 -2.06 6.04
N GLN A 192 -13.45 -2.20 4.73
CA GLN A 192 -12.80 -1.39 3.69
C GLN A 192 -13.07 0.10 3.91
N PHE A 193 -14.33 0.46 4.21
CA PHE A 193 -14.71 1.84 4.50
C PHE A 193 -14.01 2.37 5.75
N VAL A 194 -14.01 1.62 6.85
CA VAL A 194 -13.35 2.00 8.10
C VAL A 194 -11.87 2.24 7.85
N ALA A 195 -11.19 1.33 7.16
CA ALA A 195 -9.78 1.48 6.85
C ALA A 195 -9.50 2.72 5.97
N LEU A 196 -10.29 2.97 4.93
CA LEU A 196 -10.18 4.20 4.12
C LEU A 196 -10.46 5.46 4.94
N TRP A 197 -11.41 5.41 5.86
CA TRP A 197 -11.76 6.54 6.72
C TRP A 197 -10.63 6.87 7.71
N VAL A 198 -9.99 5.85 8.30
CA VAL A 198 -8.83 6.06 9.17
C VAL A 198 -7.64 6.62 8.37
N ALA A 199 -7.46 6.20 7.12
CA ALA A 199 -6.48 6.81 6.21
C ALA A 199 -6.79 8.30 5.98
N LEU A 200 -8.06 8.66 5.73
CA LEU A 200 -8.51 10.06 5.60
C LEU A 200 -8.18 10.90 6.85
N GLU A 201 -8.59 10.43 8.03
CA GLU A 201 -8.38 11.13 9.30
C GLU A 201 -6.89 11.32 9.61
N THR A 202 -6.05 10.38 9.17
CA THR A 202 -4.58 10.49 9.28
C THR A 202 -4.02 11.59 8.38
N LEU A 203 -4.62 11.80 7.20
CA LEU A 203 -4.16 12.77 6.21
C LEU A 203 -4.65 14.20 6.50
N ILE A 204 -5.87 14.38 7.02
CA ILE A 204 -6.47 15.71 7.26
C ILE A 204 -5.49 16.71 7.91
N PRO A 205 -4.81 16.39 9.05
CA PRO A 205 -3.91 17.34 9.72
C PRO A 205 -2.72 17.81 8.87
N ARG A 206 -2.33 17.07 7.82
CA ARG A 206 -1.24 17.46 6.91
C ARG A 206 -1.61 18.68 6.05
N PHE A 207 -2.91 18.88 5.81
CA PHE A 207 -3.45 19.87 4.89
C PHE A 207 -4.31 20.93 5.59
N GLU A 208 -4.49 20.84 6.91
CA GLU A 208 -5.31 21.79 7.70
C GLU A 208 -4.85 23.24 7.61
N PHE A 209 -3.59 23.52 7.24
CA PHE A 209 -3.05 24.88 7.11
C PHE A 209 -3.64 25.73 5.97
N GLY A 210 -4.55 25.19 5.15
CA GLY A 210 -5.13 25.92 4.00
C GLY A 210 -6.63 25.72 3.76
N LEU A 211 -7.37 25.16 4.71
CA LEU A 211 -8.83 25.08 4.65
C LEU A 211 -9.45 26.12 5.59
N GLU A 212 -9.72 27.30 5.05
CA GLU A 212 -10.57 28.28 5.73
C GLU A 212 -12.03 27.84 5.62
N LEU A 213 -12.49 27.09 6.62
CA LEU A 213 -13.90 26.71 6.73
C LEU A 213 -14.60 27.68 7.65
N ALA A 214 -15.75 28.20 7.21
CA ALA A 214 -16.63 29.01 8.04
C ALA A 214 -17.02 28.19 9.28
N GLY A 215 -16.49 28.57 10.44
CA GLY A 215 -16.82 27.93 11.70
C GLY A 215 -18.24 28.26 12.12
N LYS A 216 -18.87 27.38 12.89
CA LYS A 216 -20.13 27.68 13.58
C LYS A 216 -19.82 28.18 15.00
N PRO A 217 -20.56 29.19 15.51
CA PRO A 217 -20.45 29.63 16.90
C PRO A 217 -20.54 28.46 17.89
N LEU A 218 -19.87 28.60 19.04
CA LEU A 218 -19.98 27.62 20.11
C LEU A 218 -21.42 27.61 20.63
N ARG A 219 -22.11 26.47 20.55
CA ARG A 219 -23.45 26.32 21.12
C ARG A 219 -23.34 25.81 22.56
N LEU A 220 -23.91 26.56 23.50
CA LEU A 220 -23.95 26.22 24.92
C LEU A 220 -25.04 25.18 25.20
N GLY A 221 -24.97 24.52 26.36
CA GLY A 221 -25.99 23.53 26.78
C GLY A 221 -27.41 24.10 26.90
N CYS A 222 -27.55 25.42 27.05
CA CYS A 222 -28.84 26.13 27.05
C CYS A 222 -29.37 26.45 25.64
N GLY A 223 -28.68 26.01 24.58
CA GLY A 223 -29.08 26.21 23.20
C GLY A 223 -28.65 27.55 22.57
N HIS A 224 -28.17 28.51 23.38
CA HIS A 224 -27.63 29.78 22.90
C HIS A 224 -26.31 29.59 22.14
N GLU A 225 -26.14 30.36 21.07
CA GLU A 225 -24.89 30.46 20.32
C GLU A 225 -24.04 31.59 20.87
N LEU A 226 -22.77 31.30 21.14
CA LEU A 226 -21.77 32.25 21.56
C LEU A 226 -20.85 32.48 20.36
N PRO A 227 -20.92 33.62 19.64
CA PRO A 227 -20.10 33.89 18.44
C PRO A 227 -18.70 34.42 18.75
N THR A 228 -18.51 35.04 19.92
CA THR A 228 -17.22 35.56 20.39
C THR A 228 -17.04 35.27 21.88
N CYS A 229 -15.79 35.12 22.30
CA CYS A 229 -15.44 34.92 23.70
C CYS A 229 -15.70 36.21 24.49
N PRO A 230 -16.51 36.20 25.56
CA PRO A 230 -16.80 37.41 26.32
C PRO A 230 -15.58 37.96 27.08
N ALA A 231 -14.53 37.16 27.30
CA ALA A 231 -13.33 37.58 28.01
C ALA A 231 -12.28 38.26 27.09
N CYS A 232 -12.18 37.84 25.83
CA CYS A 232 -11.12 38.31 24.93
C CYS A 232 -11.60 38.73 23.53
N ALA A 233 -12.92 38.72 23.28
CA ALA A 233 -13.57 39.00 22.00
C ALA A 233 -13.15 38.10 20.81
N ALA A 234 -12.27 37.11 21.03
CA ALA A 234 -11.88 36.17 19.98
C ALA A 234 -13.08 35.36 19.47
N SER A 235 -13.11 35.08 18.16
CA SER A 235 -14.14 34.23 17.58
C SER A 235 -14.14 32.84 18.22
N THR A 236 -15.31 32.36 18.60
CA THR A 236 -15.54 30.99 19.07
C THR A 236 -15.96 30.05 17.94
N ALA A 237 -16.09 30.58 16.71
CA ALA A 237 -16.51 29.83 15.56
C ALA A 237 -15.52 28.69 15.29
N ARG A 238 -15.99 27.44 15.35
CA ARG A 238 -15.18 26.28 15.01
C ARG A 238 -15.83 25.51 13.87
N PRO A 239 -15.07 25.09 12.85
CA PRO A 239 -15.60 24.17 11.85
C PRO A 239 -16.02 22.88 12.55
N THR A 240 -17.19 22.34 12.22
CA THR A 240 -17.57 21.02 12.74
C THR A 240 -16.69 19.95 12.06
N GLY A 241 -16.36 18.87 12.78
CA GLY A 241 -15.49 17.80 12.23
C GLY A 241 -16.05 17.21 10.92
N GLY A 242 -17.37 17.14 10.79
CA GLY A 242 -18.03 16.67 9.57
C GLY A 242 -17.92 17.63 8.39
N ASP A 243 -18.09 18.94 8.63
CA ASP A 243 -17.94 19.93 7.57
C ASP A 243 -16.49 19.97 7.06
N LYS A 244 -15.51 19.80 7.97
CA LYS A 244 -14.10 19.62 7.60
C LYS A 244 -13.87 18.40 6.72
N ALA A 245 -14.32 17.22 7.14
CA ALA A 245 -14.10 15.99 6.39
C ALA A 245 -14.75 16.04 5.00
N LYS A 246 -15.98 16.55 4.90
CA LYS A 246 -16.68 16.72 3.62
C LYS A 246 -15.94 17.68 2.69
N ALA A 247 -15.59 18.87 3.17
CA ALA A 247 -14.85 19.86 2.37
C ALA A 247 -13.49 19.33 1.93
N PHE A 248 -12.81 18.59 2.79
CA PHE A 248 -11.53 17.98 2.46
C PHE A 248 -11.66 16.93 1.33
N LEU A 249 -12.67 16.07 1.42
CA LEU A 249 -12.97 15.08 0.37
C LEU A 249 -13.36 15.74 -0.96
N THR A 250 -14.09 16.86 -0.94
CA THR A 250 -14.48 17.57 -2.16
C THR A 250 -13.33 18.36 -2.77
N ASP A 251 -12.72 19.24 -1.98
CA ASP A 251 -11.84 20.29 -2.49
C ASP A 251 -10.44 19.75 -2.81
N ARG A 252 -10.01 18.70 -2.09
CA ARG A 252 -8.69 18.08 -2.24
C ARG A 252 -8.76 16.66 -2.78
N GLY A 253 -9.79 15.91 -2.40
CA GLY A 253 -10.01 14.53 -2.86
C GLY A 253 -10.67 14.43 -4.24
N GLY A 254 -11.28 15.51 -4.75
CA GLY A 254 -12.02 15.48 -6.01
C GLY A 254 -13.33 14.69 -5.96
N MET A 255 -13.81 14.37 -4.75
CA MET A 255 -15.08 13.67 -4.53
C MET A 255 -16.26 14.62 -4.79
N THR A 256 -17.38 14.12 -5.30
CA THR A 256 -18.59 14.95 -5.41
C THR A 256 -19.15 15.27 -4.02
N VAL A 257 -19.83 16.42 -3.89
CA VAL A 257 -20.50 16.82 -2.63
C VAL A 257 -21.48 15.75 -2.15
N GLU A 258 -22.19 15.10 -3.08
CA GLU A 258 -23.12 14.02 -2.76
C GLU A 258 -22.41 12.83 -2.11
N TYR A 259 -21.36 12.31 -2.72
CA TYR A 259 -20.61 11.17 -2.18
C TYR A 259 -19.89 11.53 -0.88
N ALA A 260 -19.34 12.75 -0.75
CA ALA A 260 -18.74 13.21 0.50
C ALA A 260 -19.76 13.26 1.66
N ARG A 261 -20.99 13.70 1.38
CA ARG A 261 -22.10 13.66 2.35
C ARG A 261 -22.45 12.22 2.73
N LYS A 262 -22.60 11.33 1.76
CA LYS A 262 -22.88 9.89 2.00
C LYS A 262 -21.79 9.23 2.84
N ALA A 263 -20.52 9.48 2.51
CA ALA A 263 -19.39 8.96 3.28
C ALA A 263 -19.42 9.46 4.73
N TRP A 264 -19.71 10.74 4.97
CA TRP A 264 -19.87 11.26 6.33
C TRP A 264 -21.05 10.60 7.08
N GLN A 265 -22.19 10.38 6.42
CA GLN A 265 -23.34 9.70 7.02
C GLN A 265 -23.01 8.26 7.43
N ILE A 266 -22.36 7.49 6.55
CA ILE A 266 -21.88 6.14 6.86
C ILE A 266 -20.92 6.17 8.06
N ARG A 267 -20.04 7.18 8.16
CA ARG A 267 -19.17 7.37 9.32
C ARG A 267 -19.95 7.65 10.61
N GLN A 268 -21.05 8.40 10.58
CA GLN A 268 -21.90 8.64 11.76
C GLN A 268 -22.70 7.39 12.17
N LEU A 269 -23.12 6.58 11.20
CA LEU A 269 -23.75 5.29 11.43
C LEU A 269 -22.83 4.35 12.21
N LEU A 270 -21.57 4.20 11.75
CA LEU A 270 -20.55 3.40 12.45
C LEU A 270 -20.15 4.01 13.81
N HIS A 271 -20.39 5.32 13.96
CA HIS A 271 -20.45 6.13 15.18
C HIS A 271 -21.35 5.65 16.33
N GLY A 272 -22.42 4.93 15.97
CA GLY A 272 -23.63 4.83 16.80
C GLY A 272 -24.33 6.17 17.03
N HIS A 273 -24.08 7.19 16.20
CA HIS A 273 -24.67 8.53 16.37
C HIS A 273 -26.06 8.66 15.74
N ASP A 274 -26.36 7.83 14.73
CA ASP A 274 -27.65 7.77 14.06
C ASP A 274 -28.34 6.41 14.30
N ILE A 275 -29.67 6.39 14.21
CA ILE A 275 -30.45 5.15 14.20
C ILE A 275 -30.08 4.39 12.94
N PHE A 276 -29.79 3.10 13.08
CA PHE A 276 -29.42 2.24 11.96
C PHE A 276 -30.58 2.13 10.96
N ILE A 277 -30.38 2.65 9.74
CA ILE A 277 -31.32 2.51 8.62
C ILE A 277 -30.61 1.67 7.56
N GLU A 278 -31.15 0.49 7.26
CA GLU A 278 -30.58 -0.49 6.32
C GLU A 278 -30.32 0.12 4.93
N ASP A 279 -31.22 0.99 4.45
CA ASP A 279 -31.12 1.73 3.19
C ASP A 279 -29.83 2.59 3.10
N GLN A 280 -29.26 3.03 4.22
CA GLN A 280 -28.02 3.83 4.21
C GLN A 280 -26.77 3.01 3.89
N LEU A 281 -26.81 1.68 4.07
CA LEU A 281 -25.73 0.78 3.69
C LEU A 281 -25.82 0.32 2.23
N GLU A 282 -26.98 0.44 1.58
CA GLU A 282 -27.12 0.14 0.15
C GLU A 282 -26.20 1.04 -0.70
N ASP A 283 -26.02 2.29 -0.27
CA ASP A 283 -25.15 3.29 -0.89
C ASP A 283 -23.64 3.05 -0.64
N LEU A 284 -23.27 2.13 0.26
CA LEU A 284 -21.87 1.84 0.59
C LEU A 284 -21.10 1.34 -0.65
N GLY A 285 -21.74 0.51 -1.47
CA GLY A 285 -21.12 -0.04 -2.69
C GLY A 285 -20.70 1.04 -3.69
N ALA A 286 -21.47 2.12 -3.82
CA ALA A 286 -21.17 3.24 -4.70
C ALA A 286 -20.24 4.28 -4.04
N THR A 287 -20.34 4.46 -2.73
CA THR A 287 -19.54 5.43 -1.97
C THR A 287 -18.09 4.97 -1.81
N LEU A 288 -17.85 3.66 -1.66
CA LEU A 288 -16.54 3.10 -1.40
C LEU A 288 -15.51 3.35 -2.54
N PRO A 289 -15.83 3.16 -3.83
CA PRO A 289 -14.92 3.53 -4.92
C PRO A 289 -14.60 5.02 -4.96
N ALA A 290 -15.59 5.88 -4.72
CA ALA A 290 -15.39 7.33 -4.70
C ALA A 290 -14.49 7.76 -3.53
N LEU A 291 -14.70 7.19 -2.34
CA LEU A 291 -13.81 7.41 -1.19
C LEU A 291 -12.40 6.91 -1.50
N ARG A 292 -12.24 5.71 -2.05
CA ARG A 292 -10.93 5.15 -2.43
C ARG A 292 -10.18 6.07 -3.39
N ALA A 293 -10.85 6.54 -4.46
CA ALA A 293 -10.27 7.48 -5.41
C ALA A 293 -9.82 8.79 -4.73
N ALA A 294 -10.63 9.33 -3.83
CA ALA A 294 -10.27 10.52 -3.05
C ALA A 294 -9.02 10.27 -2.20
N ILE A 295 -8.93 9.15 -1.48
CA ILE A 295 -7.75 8.81 -0.67
C ILE A 295 -6.49 8.66 -1.53
N ILE A 296 -6.59 8.05 -2.73
CA ILE A 296 -5.46 7.97 -3.67
C ILE A 296 -4.94 9.36 -4.04
N THR A 297 -5.84 10.26 -4.41
CA THR A 297 -5.50 11.66 -4.72
C THR A 297 -4.80 12.34 -3.55
N LEU A 298 -5.33 12.17 -2.34
CA LEU A 298 -4.79 12.77 -1.13
C LEU A 298 -3.41 12.21 -0.74
N ILE A 299 -3.22 10.89 -0.85
CA ILE A 299 -1.91 10.26 -0.61
C ILE A 299 -0.89 10.78 -1.61
N ARG A 300 -1.21 10.84 -2.91
CA ARG A 300 -0.29 11.40 -3.93
C ARG A 300 0.09 12.84 -3.62
N ALA A 301 -0.88 13.66 -3.21
CA ALA A 301 -0.62 15.03 -2.81
C ALA A 301 0.21 15.15 -1.52
N ALA A 302 0.16 14.16 -0.64
CA ALA A 302 0.93 14.15 0.60
C ALA A 302 2.37 13.66 0.41
N THR A 303 2.60 12.78 -0.59
CA THR A 303 3.89 12.13 -0.85
C THR A 303 4.67 12.76 -2.00
N ASP A 304 4.09 13.73 -2.71
CA ASP A 304 4.63 14.34 -3.93
C ASP A 304 4.98 13.31 -5.03
N TRP A 305 4.33 12.14 -4.99
CA TRP A 305 4.60 11.08 -5.96
C TRP A 305 4.03 11.39 -7.33
N GLN A 306 4.92 11.47 -8.31
CA GLN A 306 4.58 11.52 -9.74
C GLN A 306 4.32 10.13 -10.32
N LEU A 307 3.50 9.34 -9.62
CA LEU A 307 3.07 8.03 -10.11
C LEU A 307 1.91 8.21 -11.10
N PRO A 308 1.81 7.38 -12.15
CA PRO A 308 0.61 7.29 -12.98
C PRO A 308 -0.62 7.03 -12.11
N VAL A 309 -1.79 7.58 -12.48
CA VAL A 309 -3.02 7.31 -11.74
C VAL A 309 -3.28 5.81 -11.84
N PRO A 310 -3.27 5.08 -10.72
CA PRO A 310 -3.32 3.65 -10.82
C PRO A 310 -4.77 3.22 -11.12
N GLN A 311 -4.93 2.25 -12.01
CA GLN A 311 -6.25 1.73 -12.39
C GLN A 311 -6.85 1.03 -11.18
N MET A 312 -8.07 1.39 -10.81
CA MET A 312 -8.83 0.61 -9.83
C MET A 312 -9.15 -0.75 -10.47
N THR A 313 -8.32 -1.75 -10.19
CA THR A 313 -8.60 -3.13 -10.55
C THR A 313 -9.54 -3.72 -9.49
N ARG A 314 -10.42 -4.62 -9.92
CA ARG A 314 -11.26 -5.39 -9.00
C ARG A 314 -10.35 -6.25 -8.13
N ILE A 315 -10.47 -6.12 -6.81
CA ILE A 315 -9.63 -6.84 -5.85
C ILE A 315 -10.42 -8.01 -5.31
N ASP A 316 -9.92 -9.22 -5.56
CA ASP A 316 -10.39 -10.45 -4.92
C ASP A 316 -9.23 -11.02 -4.11
N GLY A 317 -9.38 -11.07 -2.79
CA GLY A 317 -8.48 -11.84 -1.91
C GLY A 317 -8.19 -11.17 -0.55
N PRO A 318 -8.29 -11.92 0.56
CA PRO A 318 -7.82 -11.44 1.86
C PRO A 318 -6.29 -11.41 1.90
N ILE A 319 -5.75 -10.49 2.70
CA ILE A 319 -4.42 -10.61 3.31
C ILE A 319 -4.69 -10.68 4.81
N LEU A 320 -4.58 -11.88 5.36
CA LEU A 320 -4.38 -12.06 6.79
C LEU A 320 -2.88 -11.98 7.04
N GLY A 321 -2.49 -11.31 8.12
CA GLY A 321 -1.11 -11.36 8.60
C GLY A 321 -0.78 -12.79 9.00
N ALA A 322 0.11 -13.44 8.26
CA ALA A 322 0.57 -14.78 8.56
C ALA A 322 1.59 -14.71 9.70
N LEU A 323 1.18 -15.00 10.93
CA LEU A 323 2.08 -15.27 12.05
C LEU A 323 2.17 -16.79 12.28
N MET A 324 2.62 -17.52 11.26
CA MET A 324 3.34 -18.78 11.47
C MET A 324 4.64 -18.69 10.69
N ALA A 325 5.70 -18.32 11.39
CA ALA A 325 7.05 -18.26 10.84
C ALA A 325 7.71 -19.63 11.00
N LEU A 326 8.05 -20.29 9.89
CA LEU A 326 9.01 -21.38 9.91
C LEU A 326 10.40 -20.77 9.78
N SER A 327 11.22 -20.91 10.82
CA SER A 327 12.61 -20.46 10.82
C SER A 327 13.55 -21.61 10.47
N GLY A 328 14.44 -21.42 9.51
CA GLY A 328 15.46 -22.40 9.13
C GLY A 328 16.82 -21.76 8.87
N THR A 329 17.89 -22.56 8.90
CA THR A 329 19.25 -22.10 8.55
C THR A 329 19.82 -22.90 7.39
N ARG A 330 20.46 -22.22 6.42
CA ARG A 330 21.25 -22.86 5.35
C ARG A 330 22.61 -22.17 5.17
N SER A 331 23.53 -22.84 4.47
CA SER A 331 24.80 -22.23 4.06
C SER A 331 24.58 -21.18 2.96
N LEU A 332 25.47 -20.18 2.93
CA LEU A 332 25.54 -19.18 1.86
C LEU A 332 25.93 -19.85 0.52
N THR A 333 25.25 -19.49 -0.57
CA THR A 333 25.59 -19.94 -1.93
C THR A 333 26.47 -18.93 -2.66
N GLU A 334 27.09 -19.34 -3.76
CA GLU A 334 27.82 -18.43 -4.66
C GLU A 334 26.91 -17.34 -5.25
N ALA A 335 25.64 -17.68 -5.52
CA ALA A 335 24.64 -16.72 -6.00
C ALA A 335 24.34 -15.63 -4.97
N ASP A 336 24.21 -15.99 -3.68
CA ASP A 336 24.03 -15.02 -2.58
C ASP A 336 25.24 -14.06 -2.50
N ALA A 337 26.46 -14.60 -2.61
CA ALA A 337 27.70 -13.81 -2.56
C ALA A 337 27.83 -12.84 -3.74
N ALA A 338 27.53 -13.30 -4.96
CA ALA A 338 27.51 -12.46 -6.16
C ALA A 338 26.48 -11.33 -6.07
N MET A 339 25.31 -11.62 -5.50
CA MET A 339 24.27 -10.61 -5.30
C MET A 339 24.65 -9.56 -4.26
N ILE A 340 25.28 -9.96 -3.16
CA ILE A 340 25.84 -9.02 -2.17
C ILE A 340 26.80 -8.05 -2.85
N GLU A 341 27.71 -8.56 -3.68
CA GLU A 341 28.69 -7.72 -4.36
C GLU A 341 28.04 -6.77 -5.36
N ARG A 342 27.04 -7.25 -6.13
CA ARG A 342 26.24 -6.40 -7.02
C ARG A 342 25.58 -5.25 -6.27
N LEU A 343 24.98 -5.51 -5.10
CA LEU A 343 24.34 -4.47 -4.30
C LEU A 343 25.34 -3.51 -3.65
N ARG A 344 26.57 -3.95 -3.31
CA ARG A 344 27.64 -3.05 -2.82
C ARG A 344 28.06 -2.07 -3.89
N VAL A 345 28.23 -2.53 -5.13
CA VAL A 345 28.52 -1.65 -6.27
C VAL A 345 27.40 -0.61 -6.43
N LEU A 346 26.13 -1.02 -6.32
CA LEU A 346 25.00 -0.09 -6.37
C LEU A 346 25.00 0.91 -5.20
N ARG A 347 25.38 0.51 -3.98
CA ARG A 347 25.50 1.41 -2.83
C ARG A 347 26.50 2.55 -3.06
N GLN A 348 27.56 2.28 -3.84
CA GLN A 348 28.60 3.25 -4.17
C GLN A 348 28.22 4.14 -5.38
N ALA A 349 27.15 3.80 -6.12
CA ALA A 349 26.69 4.59 -7.24
C ALA A 349 26.06 5.92 -6.77
N PRO A 350 26.26 7.03 -7.50
CA PRO A 350 25.65 8.31 -7.16
C PRO A 350 24.12 8.20 -7.20
N ALA A 351 23.45 8.69 -6.15
CA ALA A 351 22.01 8.53 -5.88
C ALA A 351 21.04 9.10 -6.95
N HIS A 352 21.55 9.67 -8.04
CA HIS A 352 20.77 10.38 -9.06
C HIS A 352 21.03 9.95 -10.50
N SER A 353 21.76 8.85 -10.75
CA SER A 353 21.82 8.29 -12.11
C SER A 353 20.72 7.24 -12.29
N PRO A 354 19.65 7.50 -13.05
CA PRO A 354 18.83 6.41 -13.58
C PRO A 354 19.73 5.63 -14.54
N VAL A 355 20.37 4.57 -14.02
CA VAL A 355 21.05 3.60 -14.88
C VAL A 355 19.94 2.96 -15.70
N ARG A 356 19.83 3.38 -16.96
CA ARG A 356 18.98 2.67 -17.93
C ARG A 356 19.40 1.20 -17.89
N PRO A 357 18.47 0.25 -17.71
CA PRO A 357 18.82 -1.15 -17.84
C PRO A 357 19.43 -1.33 -19.23
N THR A 358 20.71 -1.68 -19.28
CA THR A 358 21.30 -2.24 -20.49
C THR A 358 20.54 -3.53 -20.76
N THR A 359 19.62 -3.48 -21.72
CA THR A 359 19.06 -4.67 -22.35
C THR A 359 20.24 -5.44 -22.93
N GLY A 360 20.65 -6.49 -22.22
CA GLY A 360 21.80 -7.31 -22.57
C GLY A 360 21.62 -8.70 -21.97
N LEU A 361 20.73 -9.48 -22.58
CA LEU A 361 20.92 -10.90 -22.82
C LEU A 361 20.79 -11.12 -24.32
#